data_AF-A0AA38U301-F1
#
_entry.id   AF-A0AA38U301-F1
#
_cell.length_a   1.000
_cell.length_b   1.000
_cell.length_c   1.000
_cell.angle_alpha   90.00
_cell.angle_beta   90.00
_cell.angle_gamma   90.00
#
_symmetry.space_group_name_H-M   'P 1'
#
loop_
_entity.id
_entity.type
_entity.pdbx_description
1 polymer ?
#
loop_
_entity_poly.entity_id
_entity_poly.type
_entity_poly.pdbx_seq_one_letter_code
_entity_poly.pdbx_strand_id
1 'polypeptide(L)'
;MSSSSSSHRIHFPKDQIEDEFCLCGDRLVVKTSWTHLNPGRRFLSCRNYGTSHECKKFKWLDAELPNQYYKDMLFNFHLQFKGFNDNPNMDQLEESKKEVVKLMEELSLTKSKNVVYDRIIMFQIVVIVVLCIVIGAIAF
;
A
#
# COMPACT_ATOMS: atom_id res chain seq x y z
N MET A 1 -24.06 -4.43 25.12
CA MET A 1 -23.13 -3.28 24.97
C MET A 1 -22.37 -3.51 23.68
N SER A 2 -22.69 -2.73 22.65
CA SER A 2 -22.28 -3.01 21.26
C SER A 2 -20.89 -2.42 20.99
N SER A 3 -19.92 -3.27 20.69
CA SER A 3 -18.55 -2.86 20.35
C SER A 3 -18.49 -2.37 18.90
N SER A 4 -18.40 -1.06 18.70
CA SER A 4 -18.19 -0.44 17.39
C SER A 4 -16.75 -0.69 16.91
N SER A 5 -16.59 -1.56 15.91
CA SER A 5 -15.32 -1.79 15.24
C SER A 5 -14.97 -0.57 14.38
N SER A 6 -13.99 0.22 14.83
CA SER A 6 -13.50 1.39 14.10
C SER A 6 -12.60 0.96 12.96
N SER A 7 -13.15 0.88 11.74
CA SER A 7 -12.36 0.75 10.52
C SER A 7 -11.42 1.95 10.39
N HIS A 8 -10.12 1.74 10.63
CA HIS A 8 -9.06 2.68 10.30
C HIS A 8 -9.04 2.92 8.78
N ARG A 9 -9.86 3.87 8.33
CA ARG A 9 -9.77 4.42 6.98
C ARG A 9 -8.49 5.24 6.93
N ILE A 10 -7.51 4.81 6.13
CA ILE A 10 -6.29 5.59 5.84
C ILE A 10 -6.75 7.00 5.43
N HIS A 11 -6.49 7.98 6.29
CA HIS A 11 -6.85 9.37 6.07
C HIS A 11 -5.82 9.93 5.11
N PHE A 12 -6.21 10.09 3.85
CA PHE A 12 -5.42 10.91 2.93
C PHE A 12 -5.37 12.34 3.47
N PRO A 13 -4.26 13.05 3.31
CA PRO A 13 -4.20 14.47 3.64
C PRO A 13 -5.37 15.17 2.93
N LYS A 14 -6.36 15.59 3.72
CA LYS A 14 -7.62 16.20 3.27
C LYS A 14 -7.41 17.52 2.52
N ASP A 15 -6.27 18.14 2.79
CA ASP A 15 -5.85 19.48 2.38
C ASP A 15 -5.66 19.67 0.87
N GLN A 16 -5.72 18.62 0.05
CA GLN A 16 -5.58 18.77 -1.42
C GLN A 16 -6.82 18.40 -2.25
N ILE A 17 -7.88 17.86 -1.66
CA ILE A 17 -9.06 17.37 -2.42
C ILE A 17 -10.36 18.06 -1.99
N GLU A 18 -10.38 18.80 -0.89
CA GLU A 18 -11.63 19.15 -0.20
C GLU A 18 -12.60 20.07 -0.98
N ASP A 19 -12.19 20.74 -2.08
CA ASP A 19 -13.06 21.70 -2.79
C ASP A 19 -13.06 21.63 -4.34
N GLU A 20 -12.79 20.47 -4.96
CA GLU A 20 -13.03 20.34 -6.42
C GLU A 20 -14.51 19.97 -6.73
N PHE A 21 -15.18 20.75 -7.59
CA PHE A 21 -16.54 20.50 -8.08
C PHE A 21 -16.55 20.07 -9.57
N CYS A 22 -17.46 19.16 -9.99
CA CYS A 22 -17.77 18.97 -11.43
C CYS A 22 -18.57 20.20 -11.90
N LEU A 23 -18.50 20.46 -13.21
CA LEU A 23 -19.32 21.47 -13.88
C LEU A 23 -20.83 21.23 -13.75
N CYS A 24 -21.25 20.03 -13.31
CA CYS A 24 -22.64 19.74 -12.96
C CYS A 24 -23.09 20.34 -11.62
N GLY A 25 -22.19 21.00 -10.88
CA GLY A 25 -22.47 21.61 -9.57
C GLY A 25 -22.22 20.69 -8.37
N ASP A 26 -21.97 19.39 -8.60
CA ASP A 26 -21.68 18.43 -7.54
C ASP A 26 -20.21 18.39 -7.16
N ARG A 27 -19.92 18.09 -5.88
CA ARG A 27 -18.56 17.79 -5.41
C ARG A 27 -18.01 16.55 -6.11
N LEU A 28 -16.74 16.61 -6.50
CA LEU A 28 -16.04 15.43 -6.97
C LEU A 28 -15.85 14.42 -5.82
N VAL A 29 -15.79 13.14 -6.19
CA VAL A 29 -15.65 12.03 -5.25
C VAL A 29 -14.43 11.19 -5.63
N VAL A 30 -13.73 10.70 -4.60
CA VAL A 30 -12.66 9.73 -4.76
C VAL A 30 -13.27 8.34 -4.91
N LYS A 31 -12.95 7.67 -6.01
CA LYS A 31 -13.30 6.29 -6.30
C LYS A 31 -12.01 5.47 -6.48
N THR A 32 -12.11 4.15 -6.33
CA THR A 32 -11.01 3.21 -6.58
C THR A 32 -11.36 2.36 -7.78
N SER A 33 -10.44 2.24 -8.74
CA SER A 33 -10.59 1.31 -9.85
C SER A 33 -10.20 -0.10 -9.42
N TRP A 34 -11.02 -1.07 -9.82
CA TRP A 34 -10.75 -2.50 -9.66
C TRP A 34 -10.68 -3.23 -11.01
N THR A 35 -10.42 -2.49 -12.08
CA THR A 35 -10.12 -3.09 -13.39
C THR A 35 -8.74 -3.77 -13.35
N HIS A 36 -8.56 -4.82 -14.15
CA HIS A 36 -7.26 -5.52 -14.28
C HIS A 36 -6.09 -4.59 -14.64
N LEU A 37 -6.34 -3.52 -15.40
CA LEU A 37 -5.30 -2.58 -15.83
C LEU A 37 -4.91 -1.55 -14.76
N ASN A 38 -5.83 -1.24 -13.83
CA ASN A 38 -5.66 -0.21 -12.81
C ASN A 38 -6.16 -0.68 -11.42
N PRO A 39 -5.73 -1.84 -10.91
CA PRO A 39 -6.26 -2.37 -9.67
C PRO A 39 -5.80 -1.52 -8.49
N GLY A 40 -6.75 -1.17 -7.60
CA GLY A 40 -6.48 -0.38 -6.40
C GLY A 40 -6.16 1.11 -6.66
N ARG A 41 -6.08 1.55 -7.92
CA ARG A 41 -5.69 2.93 -8.27
C ARG A 41 -6.85 3.89 -8.02
N ARG A 42 -6.63 4.95 -7.24
CA ARG A 42 -7.66 5.94 -6.93
C ARG A 42 -7.75 7.03 -7.98
N PHE A 43 -8.97 7.48 -8.21
CA PHE A 43 -9.28 8.58 -9.12
C PHE A 43 -10.37 9.48 -8.53
N LEU A 44 -10.26 10.76 -8.84
CA LEU A 44 -11.28 11.76 -8.58
C LEU A 44 -12.23 11.81 -9.79
N SER A 45 -13.53 11.73 -9.55
CA SER A 45 -14.53 11.79 -10.61
C SER A 45 -15.81 12.46 -10.16
N CYS A 46 -16.66 12.84 -11.12
CA CYS A 46 -18.03 13.17 -10.79
C CYS A 46 -18.76 11.94 -10.21
N ARG A 47 -19.72 12.19 -9.31
CA ARG A 47 -20.61 11.16 -8.79
C ARG A 47 -21.28 10.36 -9.93
N ASN A 48 -21.70 11.05 -10.99
CA ASN A 48 -22.40 10.48 -12.15
C ASN A 48 -21.47 9.86 -13.21
N TYR A 49 -20.16 9.84 -12.99
CA TYR A 49 -19.21 9.17 -13.89
C TYR A 49 -19.54 7.68 -14.02
N GLY A 50 -19.73 7.20 -15.27
CA GLY A 50 -20.11 5.82 -15.59
C GLY A 50 -21.61 5.48 -15.44
N THR A 51 -22.47 6.48 -15.30
CA THR A 51 -23.95 6.32 -15.25
C THR A 51 -24.60 6.75 -16.55
N SER A 52 -25.92 6.57 -16.68
CA SER A 52 -26.71 7.03 -17.84
C SER A 52 -26.66 8.56 -18.05
N HIS A 53 -26.36 9.35 -17.01
CA HIS A 53 -26.21 10.81 -17.04
C HIS A 53 -24.73 11.21 -16.89
N GLU A 54 -23.87 10.67 -17.76
CA GLU A 54 -22.42 10.69 -17.60
C GLU A 54 -21.81 12.14 -17.58
N CYS A 55 -21.31 12.61 -16.42
CA CYS A 55 -20.27 13.67 -16.35
C CYS A 55 -18.90 12.97 -16.47
N LYS A 56 -18.17 13.23 -17.56
CA LYS A 56 -16.85 12.61 -17.86
C LYS A 56 -15.67 13.20 -17.10
N LYS A 57 -15.90 14.01 -16.06
CA LYS A 57 -14.83 14.56 -15.22
C LYS A 57 -14.12 13.43 -14.48
N PHE A 58 -12.82 13.31 -14.71
CA PHE A 58 -11.97 12.23 -14.21
C PHE A 58 -10.52 12.73 -14.03
N LYS A 59 -9.84 12.29 -12.97
CA LYS A 59 -8.42 12.57 -12.71
C LYS A 59 -7.81 11.47 -11.84
N TRP A 60 -6.69 10.88 -12.26
CA TRP A 60 -5.95 9.93 -11.42
C TRP A 60 -5.31 10.64 -10.22
N LEU A 61 -5.41 10.02 -9.03
CA LEU A 61 -4.76 10.50 -7.81
C LEU A 61 -3.46 9.73 -7.52
N ASP A 62 -3.47 8.43 -7.80
CA ASP A 62 -2.31 7.57 -7.61
C ASP A 62 -1.54 7.36 -8.92
N ALA A 63 -0.23 7.13 -8.78
CA ALA A 63 0.59 6.63 -9.87
C ALA A 63 0.17 5.22 -10.29
N GLU A 64 0.60 4.79 -11.47
CA GLU A 64 0.43 3.40 -11.88
C GLU A 64 1.34 2.46 -11.08
N LEU A 65 0.89 1.22 -10.92
CA LEU A 65 1.71 0.18 -10.35
C LEU A 65 2.93 -0.07 -11.23
N PRO A 66 4.10 -0.40 -10.64
CA PRO A 66 5.38 -0.41 -11.37
C PRO A 66 5.44 -1.38 -12.55
N ASN A 67 4.68 -2.47 -12.51
CA ASN A 67 4.70 -3.51 -13.53
C ASN A 67 3.44 -4.39 -13.46
N GLN A 68 3.32 -5.32 -14.42
CA GLN A 68 2.18 -6.23 -14.53
C GLN A 68 2.06 -7.18 -13.33
N TYR A 69 3.18 -7.63 -12.76
CA TYR A 69 3.18 -8.52 -11.59
C TYR A 69 2.39 -7.92 -10.42
N TYR A 70 2.62 -6.64 -10.09
CA TYR A 70 1.86 -5.96 -9.03
C TYR A 70 0.39 -5.72 -9.40
N LYS A 71 0.10 -5.50 -10.69
CA LYS A 71 -1.29 -5.37 -11.19
C LYS A 71 -2.03 -6.70 -10.97
N ASP A 72 -1.47 -7.81 -11.44
CA ASP A 72 -2.06 -9.13 -11.32
C ASP A 72 -2.26 -9.52 -9.85
N MET A 73 -1.24 -9.28 -9.01
CA MET A 73 -1.31 -9.56 -7.58
C MET A 73 -2.48 -8.82 -6.90
N LEU A 74 -2.58 -7.50 -7.07
CA LEU A 74 -3.65 -6.71 -6.43
C LEU A 74 -5.03 -7.01 -6.99
N PHE A 75 -5.14 -7.28 -8.29
CA PHE A 75 -6.41 -7.66 -8.91
C PHE A 75 -6.91 -9.01 -8.41
N ASN A 76 -6.04 -10.04 -8.37
CA ASN A 76 -6.38 -11.37 -7.89
C ASN A 76 -6.78 -11.35 -6.41
N PHE A 77 -6.05 -10.57 -5.60
CA PHE A 77 -6.42 -10.33 -4.21
C PHE A 77 -7.82 -9.73 -4.10
N HIS A 78 -8.13 -8.68 -4.87
CA HIS A 78 -9.48 -8.09 -4.87
C HIS A 78 -10.57 -9.12 -5.22
N LEU A 79 -10.35 -9.98 -6.21
CA LEU A 79 -11.30 -11.03 -6.58
C LEU A 79 -11.53 -12.04 -5.45
N GLN A 80 -10.46 -12.46 -4.76
CA GLN A 80 -10.58 -13.36 -3.60
C GLN A 80 -11.41 -12.72 -2.48
N PHE A 81 -11.14 -11.46 -2.14
CA PHE A 81 -11.89 -10.75 -1.09
C PHE A 81 -13.34 -10.49 -1.48
N LYS A 82 -13.60 -10.23 -2.76
CA LYS A 82 -14.97 -10.09 -3.26
C LYS A 82 -15.73 -11.40 -3.10
N GLY A 83 -15.13 -12.51 -3.53
CA GLY A 83 -15.71 -13.85 -3.35
C GLY A 83 -15.94 -14.20 -1.87
N PHE A 84 -15.00 -13.84 -0.99
CA PHE A 84 -15.16 -14.03 0.45
C PHE A 84 -16.32 -13.21 1.03
N ASN A 85 -16.46 -11.94 0.66
CA ASN A 85 -17.56 -11.09 1.13
C ASN A 85 -18.92 -11.59 0.65
N ASP A 86 -18.99 -12.15 -0.56
CA ASP A 86 -20.23 -12.70 -1.12
C ASP A 86 -20.64 -14.02 -0.41
N ASN A 87 -19.69 -14.77 0.16
CA ASN A 87 -19.95 -16.00 0.93
C ASN A 87 -18.97 -16.15 2.12
N PRO A 88 -19.26 -15.48 3.26
CA PRO A 88 -18.32 -15.41 4.37
C PRO A 88 -18.24 -16.74 5.13
N ASN A 89 -17.09 -17.43 5.01
CA ASN A 89 -16.73 -18.54 5.90
C ASN A 89 -15.90 -18.00 7.08
N MET A 90 -16.50 -17.93 8.26
CA MET A 90 -15.88 -17.32 9.44
C MET A 90 -14.64 -18.08 9.95
N ASP A 91 -14.62 -19.40 9.79
CA ASP A 91 -13.50 -20.25 10.26
C ASP A 91 -12.26 -20.02 9.38
N GLN A 92 -12.44 -19.98 8.05
CA GLN A 92 -11.35 -19.67 7.10
C GLN A 92 -10.78 -18.27 7.33
N LEU A 93 -11.63 -17.28 7.64
CA LEU A 93 -11.18 -15.93 7.94
C LEU A 93 -10.37 -15.86 9.24
N GLU A 94 -10.77 -16.59 10.27
CA GLU A 94 -10.02 -16.63 11.53
C GLU A 94 -8.64 -17.27 11.33
N GLU A 95 -8.57 -18.33 10.54
CA GLU A 95 -7.31 -18.99 10.19
C GLU A 95 -6.38 -18.06 9.39
N SER A 96 -6.87 -17.44 8.30
CA SER A 96 -6.08 -16.46 7.54
C SER A 96 -5.63 -15.27 8.39
N LYS A 97 -6.46 -14.81 9.34
CA LYS A 97 -6.07 -13.75 10.29
C LYS A 97 -4.90 -14.16 11.18
N LYS A 98 -4.89 -15.40 11.69
CA LYS A 98 -3.78 -15.94 12.49
C LYS A 98 -2.49 -16.00 11.66
N GLU A 99 -2.62 -16.40 10.40
CA GLU A 99 -1.49 -16.46 9.45
C GLU A 99 -0.89 -15.06 9.20
N VAL A 100 -1.72 -14.04 8.99
CA VAL A 100 -1.27 -12.64 8.84
C VAL A 100 -0.53 -12.16 10.09
N VAL A 101 -1.04 -12.44 11.29
CA VAL A 101 -0.38 -12.06 12.54
C VAL A 101 1.00 -12.70 12.66
N LYS A 102 1.11 -14.00 12.35
CA LYS A 102 2.38 -14.72 12.36
C LYS A 102 3.38 -14.13 11.36
N LEU A 103 2.94 -13.87 10.12
CA LEU A 103 3.76 -13.23 9.10
C LEU A 103 4.21 -11.82 9.50
N MET A 104 3.35 -11.05 10.16
CA MET A 104 3.71 -9.72 10.69
C MET A 104 4.80 -9.81 11.76
N GLU A 105 4.75 -10.82 12.63
CA GLU A 105 5.79 -11.06 13.62
C GLU A 105 7.12 -11.45 12.95
N GLU A 106 7.09 -12.40 12.00
CA GLU A 106 8.27 -12.81 11.23
C GLU A 106 8.88 -11.63 10.43
N LEU A 107 8.05 -10.78 9.85
CA LEU A 107 8.47 -9.57 9.17
C LEU A 107 9.15 -8.58 10.14
N SER A 108 8.60 -8.42 11.35
CA SER A 108 9.16 -7.54 12.37
C SER A 108 10.55 -8.01 12.83
N LEU A 109 10.72 -9.34 12.98
CA LEU A 109 11.99 -9.97 13.32
C LEU A 109 13.01 -9.87 12.18
N THR A 110 12.57 -10.08 10.95
CA THR A 110 13.44 -9.93 9.77
C THR A 110 13.90 -8.49 9.62
N LYS A 111 13.00 -7.53 9.80
CA LYS A 111 13.32 -6.10 9.79
C LYS A 111 14.32 -5.73 10.88
N SER A 112 14.16 -6.20 12.11
CA SER A 112 15.08 -5.90 13.20
C SER A 112 16.47 -6.49 12.98
N LYS A 113 16.56 -7.73 12.46
CA LYS A 113 17.82 -8.35 12.05
C LYS A 113 18.52 -7.54 10.98
N ASN A 114 17.81 -7.09 9.94
CA ASN A 114 18.39 -6.27 8.88
C ASN A 114 19.01 -4.99 9.43
N VAL A 115 18.33 -4.30 10.37
CA VAL A 115 18.88 -3.10 11.03
C VAL A 115 20.18 -3.42 11.80
N VAL A 116 20.27 -4.58 12.44
CA VAL A 116 21.49 -5.01 13.14
C VAL A 116 22.61 -5.31 12.14
N TYR A 117 22.32 -6.05 11.07
CA TYR A 117 23.30 -6.32 10.01
C TYR A 117 23.82 -5.03 9.38
N ASP A 118 22.95 -4.07 9.09
CA ASP A 118 23.35 -2.76 8.57
C ASP A 118 24.33 -2.07 9.51
N ARG A 119 24.05 -2.07 10.83
CA ARG A 119 24.97 -1.49 11.84
C ARG A 119 26.32 -2.21 11.90
N ILE A 120 26.32 -3.54 11.87
CA ILE A 120 27.54 -4.34 11.91
C ILE A 120 28.37 -4.10 10.65
N ILE A 121 27.75 -4.15 9.46
CA ILE A 121 28.42 -3.93 8.18
C ILE A 121 29.05 -2.54 8.15
N MET A 122 28.33 -1.50 8.59
CA MET A 122 28.88 -0.14 8.65
C MET A 122 30.11 -0.04 9.56
N PHE A 123 30.07 -0.66 10.74
CA PHE A 123 31.22 -0.71 11.64
C PHE A 123 32.42 -1.45 11.03
N GLN A 124 32.17 -2.61 10.41
CA GLN A 124 33.20 -3.41 9.73
C GLN A 124 33.87 -2.62 8.60
N ILE A 125 33.10 -1.90 7.79
CA ILE A 125 33.63 -1.02 6.74
C ILE A 125 34.58 0.03 7.34
N VAL A 126 34.21 0.67 8.45
CA VAL A 126 35.07 1.68 9.11
C VAL A 126 36.38 1.06 9.60
N VAL A 127 36.33 -0.11 10.24
CA VAL A 127 37.54 -0.82 10.70
C VAL A 127 38.46 -1.16 9.53
N ILE A 128 37.91 -1.69 8.44
CA ILE A 128 38.68 -2.02 7.23
C ILE A 128 39.35 -0.77 6.66
N VAL A 129 38.62 0.35 6.55
CA VAL A 129 39.17 1.62 6.05
C VAL A 129 40.34 2.11 6.93
N VAL A 130 40.20 2.06 8.25
CA VAL A 130 41.27 2.46 9.19
C VAL A 130 42.49 1.57 9.04
N LEU A 131 42.31 0.25 8.96
CA LEU A 131 43.41 -0.69 8.75
C LEU A 131 44.14 -0.43 7.43
N CYS A 132 43.41 -0.16 6.34
CA CYS A 132 44.01 0.20 5.05
C CYS A 132 44.86 1.47 5.14
N ILE A 133 44.40 2.50 5.86
CA ILE A 133 45.16 3.75 6.06
C ILE A 133 46.44 3.47 6.85
N VAL A 134 46.38 2.70 7.94
CA VAL A 134 47.55 2.38 8.78
C VAL A 134 48.58 1.57 7.99
N ILE A 135 48.14 0.53 7.27
CA ILE A 135 49.03 -0.28 6.43
C ILE A 135 49.67 0.57 5.34
N GLY A 136 48.90 1.43 4.68
CA GLY A 136 49.42 2.35 3.66
C GLY A 136 50.46 3.34 4.20
N ALA A 137 50.29 3.81 5.44
CA ALA A 137 51.22 4.72 6.09
C ALA A 137 52.54 4.06 6.55
N ILE A 138 52.54 2.74 6.81
CA ILE A 138 53.74 1.98 7.18
C ILE A 138 54.52 1.54 5.93
N ALA A 139 53.83 1.37 4.80
CA ALA A 139 54.41 0.89 3.56
C ALA A 139 55.12 1.99 2.72
N PHE A 140 55.16 3.24 3.20
CA PHE A 140 55.80 4.41 2.59
C PHE A 140 56.75 5.08 3.58
#